data_AF-A0AAQ3UB46-F1
#
_entry.id   AF-A0AAQ3UB46-F1
#
_cell.length_a   1.000
_cell.length_b   1.000
_cell.length_c   1.000
_cell.angle_alpha   90.00
_cell.angle_beta   90.00
_cell.angle_gamma   90.00
#
_symmetry.space_group_name_H-M   'P 1'
#
loop_
_entity.id
_entity.type
_entity.pdbx_description
1 polymer ?
#
loop_
_entity_poly.entity_id
_entity_poly.type
_entity_poly.pdbx_seq_one_letter_code
_entity_poly.pdbx_strand_id
1 'polypeptide(L)' 'MQRAGHEPTWEEFTQAFRAHYIPDSLMEQKKREFRELKQGNKTVMQYVQSFIHLSQYDQKTWQMIPAEQLGF' A
#
# COMPACT_ATOMS: atom_id res chain seq x y z
N MET A 1 -6.94 -13.53 27.80
CA MET A 1 -6.81 -15.00 27.79
C MET A 1 -7.00 -15.47 26.35
N GLN A 2 -5.94 -15.84 25.63
CA GLN A 2 -6.08 -16.49 24.32
C GLN A 2 -6.57 -17.92 24.55
N ARG A 3 -7.65 -18.30 23.86
CA ARG A 3 -8.20 -19.65 23.93
C ARG A 3 -7.22 -20.60 23.24
N ALA A 4 -6.70 -21.56 23.99
CA ALA A 4 -5.87 -22.63 23.46
C ALA A 4 -6.64 -23.36 22.35
N GLY A 5 -6.08 -23.38 21.13
CA GLY A 5 -6.63 -24.11 19.97
C GLY A 5 -6.99 -23.27 18.74
N HIS A 6 -6.85 -21.92 18.78
CA HIS A 6 -7.02 -21.11 17.57
C HIS A 6 -5.70 -21.02 16.79
N GLU A 7 -5.61 -21.75 15.69
CA GLU A 7 -4.54 -21.55 14.71
C GLU A 7 -4.89 -20.29 13.91
N PRO A 8 -4.12 -19.19 14.02
CA PRO A 8 -4.45 -17.95 13.34
C PRO A 8 -4.42 -18.20 11.84
N THR A 9 -5.51 -17.81 11.17
CA THR A 9 -5.55 -17.79 9.72
C THR A 9 -4.46 -16.84 9.18
N TRP A 10 -4.03 -17.08 7.94
CA TRP A 10 -3.05 -16.19 7.29
C TRP A 10 -3.53 -14.73 7.24
N GLU A 11 -4.84 -14.51 7.16
CA GLU A 11 -5.45 -13.18 7.18
C GLU A 11 -5.31 -12.50 8.54
N GLU A 12 -5.60 -13.21 9.64
CA GLU A 12 -5.43 -12.69 11.01
C GLU A 12 -3.96 -12.39 11.32
N PHE A 13 -3.05 -13.29 10.90
CA PHE A 13 -1.60 -13.05 11.02
C PHE A 13 -1.20 -11.78 10.25
N THR A 14 -1.62 -11.66 9.00
CA THR A 14 -1.28 -10.52 8.15
C THR A 14 -1.83 -9.21 8.73
N GLN A 15 -3.05 -9.22 9.27
CA GLN A 15 -3.65 -8.03 9.88
C GLN A 15 -2.92 -7.63 11.16
N ALA A 16 -2.66 -8.58 12.07
CA ALA A 16 -1.94 -8.32 13.30
C ALA A 16 -0.49 -7.86 13.02
N PHE A 17 0.18 -8.48 12.05
CA PHE A 17 1.52 -8.10 11.62
C PHE A 17 1.53 -6.67 11.07
N ARG A 18 0.59 -6.33 10.18
CA ARG A 18 0.48 -4.97 9.63
C ARG A 18 0.20 -3.95 10.73
N ALA A 19 -0.74 -4.21 11.64
CA ALA A 19 -1.06 -3.30 12.74
C ALA A 19 0.13 -3.09 13.69
N HIS A 20 0.96 -4.12 13.89
CA HIS A 20 2.10 -4.03 14.81
C HIS A 20 3.34 -3.39 14.19
N TYR A 21 3.61 -3.65 12.91
CA TYR A 21 4.85 -3.23 12.24
C TYR A 21 4.67 -2.03 11.31
N ILE A 22 3.44 -1.70 10.92
CA ILE A 22 3.12 -0.56 10.06
C ILE A 22 2.32 0.44 10.89
N PRO A 23 2.97 1.49 11.44
CA PRO A 23 2.27 2.52 12.18
C PRO A 23 1.23 3.21 11.30
N ASP A 24 0.06 3.53 11.86
CA ASP A 24 -0.95 4.33 11.17
C ASP A 24 -0.39 5.68 10.70
N SER A 25 0.53 6.28 11.46
CA SER A 25 1.22 7.52 11.07
C SER A 25 2.03 7.37 9.77
N LEU A 26 2.66 6.22 9.56
CA LEU A 26 3.38 5.90 8.34
C LEU A 26 2.42 5.71 7.16
N MET A 27 1.32 4.99 7.37
CA MET A 27 0.26 4.83 6.36
C MET A 27 -0.32 6.17 5.94
N GLU A 28 -0.66 7.02 6.90
CA GLU A 28 -1.22 8.35 6.62
C GLU A 28 -0.19 9.28 5.96
N GLN A 29 1.09 9.16 6.30
CA GLN A 29 2.16 9.85 5.57
C GLN A 29 2.24 9.38 4.12
N LYS A 30 2.25 8.06 3.86
CA LYS A 30 2.33 7.51 2.51
C LYS A 30 1.11 7.86 1.66
N LYS A 31 -0.09 7.88 2.25
CA LYS A 31 -1.31 8.38 1.58
C LYS A 31 -1.22 9.87 1.26
N ARG A 32 -0.65 10.70 2.14
CA ARG A 32 -0.40 12.12 1.84
C ARG A 32 0.60 12.26 0.68
N GLU A 33 1.71 11.54 0.73
CA GLU A 33 2.71 11.49 -0.35
C GLU A 33 2.06 11.09 -1.69
N PHE A 34 1.14 10.12 -1.68
CA PHE A 34 0.39 9.71 -2.87
C PHE A 34 -0.54 10.80 -3.39
N ARG A 35 -1.33 11.44 -2.52
CA ARG A 35 -2.26 12.53 -2.90
C ARG A 35 -1.54 13.76 -3.45
N GLU A 36 -0.35 14.02 -2.94
CA GLU A 36 0.50 15.16 -3.37
C GLU A 36 1.44 14.78 -4.52
N LEU A 37 1.44 13.51 -4.96
CA LEU A 37 2.31 13.04 -6.03
C LEU A 37 1.98 13.78 -7.33
N LYS A 38 2.96 14.56 -7.79
CA LYS A 38 2.95 15.26 -9.07
C LYS A 38 4.22 14.89 -9.81
N GLN A 39 4.16 14.81 -11.14
CA GLN A 39 5.35 14.56 -11.97
C GLN A 39 6.44 15.60 -11.69
N GLY A 40 6.09 16.89 -11.70
CA GLY A 40 7.06 17.97 -11.48
C GLY A 40 8.25 17.84 -12.43
N ASN A 41 9.46 17.89 -11.87
CA ASN A 41 10.71 17.72 -12.62
C ASN A 41 11.15 16.25 -12.82
N LYS A 42 10.31 15.26 -12.42
CA LYS A 42 10.63 13.84 -12.59
C LYS A 42 10.46 13.43 -14.05
N THR A 43 11.29 12.50 -14.50
CA THR A 43 11.02 11.79 -15.75
C THR A 43 9.72 10.99 -15.63
N VAL A 44 9.08 10.70 -16.75
CA VAL A 44 7.86 9.89 -16.78
C VAL A 44 8.07 8.55 -16.06
N MET A 45 9.24 7.92 -16.25
CA MET A 45 9.58 6.65 -15.60
C MET A 45 9.68 6.78 -14.07
N GLN A 46 10.33 7.83 -13.57
CA GLN A 46 10.45 8.08 -12.13
C GLN A 46 9.09 8.38 -11.49
N TYR A 47 8.23 9.09 -12.22
CA TYR A 47 6.86 9.33 -11.78
C TYR A 47 6.05 8.03 -11.70
N VAL A 48 6.09 7.19 -12.74
CA VAL A 48 5.40 5.89 -12.77
C VAL A 48 5.87 4.99 -11.63
N GLN A 49 7.18 4.90 -11.39
CA GLN A 49 7.71 4.13 -10.26
C GLN A 49 7.22 4.66 -8.90
N SER A 50 7.20 5.98 -8.72
CA SER A 50 6.68 6.60 -7.50
C SER A 50 5.17 6.33 -7.33
N PHE A 51 4.43 6.35 -8.44
CA PHE A 51 2.99 6.08 -8.45
C PHE A 51 2.68 4.63 -8.08
N ILE A 52 3.38 3.65 -8.67
CA ILE A 52 3.23 2.22 -8.32
C ILE A 52 3.61 1.98 -6.87
N HIS A 53 4.70 2.59 -6.40
CA HIS A 53 5.15 2.43 -5.02
C HIS A 53 4.18 3.03 -4.00
N LEU A 54 3.52 4.14 -4.32
CA LEU A 54 2.63 4.84 -3.40
C LEU A 54 1.17 4.36 -3.48
N SER A 55 0.73 3.84 -4.62
CA SER A 55 -0.64 3.34 -4.83
C SER A 55 -1.00 2.16 -3.92
N GLN A 56 -0.01 1.36 -3.50
CA GLN A 56 -0.23 0.24 -2.57
C GLN A 56 -0.69 0.66 -1.17
N TYR A 57 -0.49 1.93 -0.79
CA TYR A 57 -0.86 2.45 0.54
C TYR A 57 -2.29 3.01 0.59
N ASP A 58 -2.96 3.10 -0.56
CA ASP A 58 -4.35 3.47 -0.64
C ASP A 58 -5.14 2.24 -1.11
N GLN A 59 -5.93 1.68 -0.17
CA GLN A 59 -6.66 0.41 -0.30
C GLN A 59 -7.65 0.43 -1.48
N LYS A 60 -7.99 1.62 -2.00
CA LYS A 60 -8.92 1.81 -3.11
C LYS A 60 -8.25 1.84 -4.48
N THR A 61 -6.93 1.98 -4.56
CA THR A 61 -6.22 2.19 -5.84
C THR A 61 -6.13 0.94 -6.72
N TRP A 62 -6.25 -0.26 -6.12
CA TRP A 62 -6.23 -1.54 -6.84
C TRP A 62 -7.42 -1.78 -7.78
N GLN A 63 -8.45 -0.93 -7.74
CA GLN A 63 -9.56 -0.97 -8.71
C GLN A 63 -9.37 -0.06 -9.93
N MET A 64 -8.37 0.83 -9.95
CA MET A 64 -8.23 1.84 -11.02
C MET A 64 -7.18 1.52 -12.08
N ILE A 65 -6.38 0.48 -11.92
CA ILE A 65 -5.33 0.12 -12.89
C ILE A 65 -5.54 -1.32 -13.33
N PRO A 66 -6.10 -1.55 -14.54
CA PRO A 66 -6.05 -2.85 -15.17
C PRO A 66 -4.59 -3.27 -15.33
N ALA A 67 -4.24 -4.51 -14.98
CA ALA A 67 -2.89 -5.05 -15.13
C ALA A 67 -2.35 -4.93 -16.58
N GLU A 68 -3.27 -4.82 -17.55
CA GLU A 68 -3.00 -4.63 -18.98
C GLU A 68 -2.47 -3.22 -19.33
N GLN A 69 -2.60 -2.24 -18.43
CA GLN A 69 -2.14 -0.85 -18.62
C GLN A 69 -0.75 -0.58 -18.03
N LEU A 70 -0.21 -1.51 -17.24
CA LEU A 70 1.13 -1.42 -16.66
C LEU A 70 2.18 -2.09 -17.54
N GLY A 71 2.09 -1.86 -18.86
CA GLY A 71 2.95 -2.44 -19.89
C GLY A 71 4.44 -2.48 -19.49
N PHE A 72 4.84 -3.65 -19.01
CA PHE A 72 6.14 -4.22 -19.28
C PHE A 72 6.01 -5.06 -20.55
#